data_AF-A0A1U7IZJ0-F1
#
_entry.id   AF-A0A1U7IZJ0-F1
#
_cell.length_a   1.000
_cell.length_b   1.000
_cell.length_c   1.000
_cell.angle_alpha   90.00
_cell.angle_beta   90.00
_cell.angle_gamma   90.00
#
_symmetry.space_group_name_H-M   'P 1'
#
loop_
_entity.id
_entity.type
_entity.pdbx_description
1 polymer ?
#
loop_
_entity_poly.entity_id
_entity_poly.type
_entity_poly.pdbx_seq_one_letter_code
_entity_poly.pdbx_strand_id
1 'polypeptide(L)' 'MAPEQLNTLIALADWLVAVTYRRSTGFCCWVITPELSSLTDGETYASSSAALAAGRSLVQYSTGPQIDFSRCRLSE' A
#
# COMPACT_ATOMS: atom_id res chain seq x y z
N MET A 1 24.00 -3.29 5.05
CA MET A 1 22.62 -2.89 4.70
C MET A 1 22.33 -1.60 5.43
N ALA A 2 22.07 -0.48 4.74
CA ALA A 2 21.75 0.78 5.43
C ALA A 2 20.39 0.63 6.15
N PRO A 3 20.21 1.21 7.35
CA PRO A 3 18.95 1.08 8.07
C PRO A 3 17.81 1.79 7.32
N GLU A 4 16.68 1.11 7.17
CA GLU A 4 15.45 1.73 6.71
C GLU A 4 14.84 2.52 7.86
N GLN A 5 14.52 3.79 7.60
CA GLN A 5 13.95 4.69 8.60
C GLN A 5 12.43 4.77 8.40
N LEU A 6 11.65 4.54 9.45
CA LEU A 6 10.22 4.82 9.43
C LEU A 6 10.02 6.34 9.35
N ASN A 7 9.33 6.79 8.31
CA ASN A 7 9.04 8.21 8.07
C ASN A 7 7.62 8.59 8.50
N THR A 8 6.64 7.72 8.24
CA THR A 8 5.22 7.98 8.55
C THR A 8 4.52 6.68 8.87
N LEU A 9 3.60 6.70 9.83
CA LEU A 9 2.71 5.58 10.16
C LEU A 9 1.33 6.15 10.47
N ILE A 10 0.30 5.68 9.77
CA ILE A 10 -1.09 6.06 10.01
C ILE A 10 -1.98 4.81 10.12
N ALA A 11 -3.09 4.93 10.82
CA ALA A 11 -4.14 3.91 10.85
C ALA A 11 -5.27 4.30 9.89
N LEU A 12 -5.84 3.31 9.20
CA LEU A 12 -6.96 3.47 8.27
C LEU A 12 -7.88 2.25 8.35
N ALA A 13 -8.99 2.38 9.11
CA ALA A 13 -10.04 1.36 9.24
C ALA A 13 -9.50 -0.06 9.53
N ASP A 14 -8.73 -0.22 10.63
CA ASP A 14 -8.06 -1.45 11.06
C ASP A 14 -6.82 -1.88 10.26
N TRP A 15 -6.46 -1.12 9.23
CA TRP A 15 -5.19 -1.26 8.52
C TRP A 15 -4.17 -0.24 9.03
N LEU A 16 -2.88 -0.55 8.87
CA LEU A 16 -1.81 0.43 9.08
C LEU A 16 -1.11 0.72 7.76
N VAL A 17 -0.83 1.99 7.48
CA VAL A 17 -0.02 2.41 6.34
C VAL A 17 1.27 3.04 6.86
N ALA A 18 2.39 2.43 6.54
CA ALA A 18 3.72 2.90 6.85
C ALA A 18 4.44 3.40 5.59
N VAL A 19 5.26 4.43 5.76
CA VAL A 19 6.22 4.89 4.76
C VAL A 19 7.60 4.76 5.36
N THR A 20 8.48 4.01 4.70
CA THR A 20 9.90 3.97 5.04
C THR A 20 10.70 4.80 4.05
N TYR A 21 11.86 5.29 4.50
CA TYR A 21 12.86 5.90 3.64
C TYR A 21 14.13 5.05 3.64
N ARG A 22 14.60 4.72 2.44
CA ARG A 22 15.86 4.04 2.21
C ARG A 22 16.77 4.96 1.40
N ARG A 23 17.90 5.36 1.99
CA ARG A 23 18.81 6.38 1.45
C ARG A 23 19.27 6.13 0.01
N SER A 24 19.33 4.87 -0.42
CA SER A 24 19.78 4.47 -1.76
C SER A 24 18.67 4.41 -2.81
N THR A 25 17.39 4.33 -2.41
CA THR A 25 16.28 4.07 -3.35
C THR A 25 15.18 5.12 -3.27
N GLY A 26 14.86 5.65 -2.09
CA GLY A 26 13.78 6.62 -1.89
C GLY A 26 12.77 6.17 -0.84
N PHE A 27 11.50 6.58 -1.01
CA PHE A 27 10.41 6.23 -0.09
C PHE A 27 9.65 5.00 -0.57
N CYS A 28 9.33 4.08 0.32
CA CYS A 28 8.54 2.88 0.02
C CYS A 28 7.26 2.88 0.86
N CYS A 29 6.17 2.36 0.29
CA CYS A 29 4.93 2.16 1.03
C CYS A 29 4.84 0.74 1.59
N TRP A 30 4.24 0.64 2.77
CA TRP A 30 3.93 -0.62 3.43
C TRP A 30 2.51 -0.52 3.97
N VAL A 31 1.76 -1.59 3.83
CA VAL A 31 0.40 -1.71 4.33
C VAL A 31 0.33 -2.97 5.19
N ILE A 32 -0.06 -2.83 6.45
CA ILE A 32 -0.25 -3.96 7.35
C ILE A 32 -1.76 -4.22 7.43
N THR A 33 -2.16 -5.44 7.05
CA THR A 33 -3.56 -5.87 7.07
C THR A 33 -4.04 -6.16 8.50
N PRO A 34 -5.36 -6.23 8.74
CA PRO A 34 -5.92 -6.64 10.04
C PRO A 34 -5.43 -8.01 10.50
N GLU A 35 -5.09 -8.90 9.56
CA GLU A 35 -4.51 -10.22 9.78
C GLU A 35 -2.99 -10.17 10.03
N LEU A 36 -2.43 -8.98 10.23
CA LEU A 36 -1.01 -8.72 10.49
C LEU A 36 -0.08 -9.12 9.33
N SER A 37 -0.62 -9.20 8.12
CA SER A 37 0.18 -9.43 6.90
C SER A 37 0.71 -8.12 6.35
N SER A 38 1.94 -8.11 5.82
CA SER A 38 2.52 -6.92 5.19
C SER A 38 2.38 -6.96 3.67
N LEU A 39 1.85 -5.89 3.09
CA LEU A 39 1.74 -5.65 1.66
C LEU A 39 2.58 -4.43 1.27
N THR A 40 3.03 -4.41 0.03
CA THR A 40 3.72 -3.28 -0.60
C THR A 40 3.37 -3.31 -2.09
N ASP A 41 3.37 -2.15 -2.75
CA ASP A 41 3.27 -2.07 -4.21
C ASP A 41 4.59 -2.43 -4.91
N GLY A 42 5.69 -2.55 -4.15
CA GLY A 42 7.02 -2.86 -4.68
C GLY A 42 7.72 -1.66 -5.31
N GLU A 43 7.10 -0.49 -5.29
CA GLU A 43 7.59 0.72 -5.95
C GLU A 43 8.40 1.61 -5.01
N THR A 44 9.15 2.54 -5.61
CA THR A 44 9.85 3.58 -4.85
C THR A 44 9.49 4.98 -5.32
N TYR A 45 9.27 5.87 -4.36
CA TYR A 45 8.73 7.20 -4.56
C TYR A 45 9.75 8.28 -4.20
N ALA A 46 9.69 9.39 -4.93
CA ALA A 46 10.54 10.56 -4.67
C ALA A 46 10.13 11.34 -3.40
N SER A 47 8.89 11.19 -2.94
CA SER A 47 8.38 11.86 -1.75
C SER A 47 7.59 10.93 -0.84
N SER A 48 7.59 11.23 0.45
CA SER A 48 6.79 10.51 1.45
C SER A 48 5.30 10.63 1.20
N SER A 49 4.83 11.78 0.69
CA SER A 49 3.41 12.01 0.38
C SER A 49 2.94 11.13 -0.77
N ALA A 50 3.77 10.91 -1.80
CA ALA A 50 3.45 10.01 -2.90
C ALA A 50 3.38 8.54 -2.42
N ALA A 51 4.36 8.10 -1.63
CA ALA A 51 4.34 6.76 -1.03
C ALA A 51 3.12 6.55 -0.11
N LEU A 52 2.76 7.58 0.67
CA LEU A 52 1.58 7.51 1.53
C LEU A 52 0.28 7.44 0.72
N ALA A 53 0.17 8.22 -0.36
CA ALA A 53 -0.98 8.16 -1.26
C ALA A 53 -1.12 6.77 -1.91
N ALA A 54 -0.01 6.19 -2.37
CA ALA A 54 0.01 4.83 -2.91
C ALA A 54 -0.45 3.78 -1.88
N GLY A 55 0.07 3.85 -0.64
CA GLY A 55 -0.37 2.97 0.44
C GLY A 55 -1.86 3.11 0.77
N ARG A 56 -2.43 4.32 0.73
CA ARG A 56 -3.88 4.54 0.89
C ARG A 56 -4.68 3.93 -0.25
N SER A 57 -4.21 4.07 -1.49
CA SER A 57 -4.83 3.43 -2.65
C SER A 57 -4.79 1.91 -2.53
N LEU A 58 -3.68 1.33 -2.07
CA LEU A 58 -3.56 -0.12 -1.87
C LEU A 58 -4.58 -0.67 -0.87
N VAL A 59 -4.81 0.05 0.24
CA VAL A 59 -5.89 -0.30 1.19
C VAL A 59 -7.25 -0.23 0.49
N GLN A 60 -7.54 0.87 -0.22
CA GLN A 60 -8.81 1.04 -0.93
C GLN A 60 -9.09 -0.05 -1.97
N TYR A 61 -8.07 -0.48 -2.72
CA TYR A 61 -8.21 -1.58 -3.68
C TYR A 61 -8.42 -2.92 -2.99
N SER A 62 -7.81 -3.13 -1.82
CA SER A 62 -7.94 -4.36 -1.04
C SER A 62 -9.28 -4.47 -0.32
N THR A 63 -9.86 -3.35 0.10
CA THR A 63 -11.15 -3.28 0.81
C THR A 63 -12.33 -2.88 -0.09
N GLY A 64 -12.07 -2.57 -1.36
CA GLY A 64 -13.08 -2.13 -2.31
C GLY A 64 -14.10 -3.22 -2.64
N PRO A 65 -15.27 -2.85 -3.22
CA PRO A 65 -16.24 -3.84 -3.67
C PRO A 65 -15.59 -4.78 -4.69
N GLN A 66 -15.55 -6.07 -4.38
CA GLN A 66 -15.14 -7.12 -5.30
C GLN A 66 -16.11 -7.09 -6.49
N ILE A 67 -15.61 -6.79 -7.69
CA ILE A 67 -16.42 -6.83 -8.90
C ILE A 67 -16.67 -8.31 -9.22
N ASP A 68 -17.91 -8.75 -9.07
CA ASP A 68 -18.35 -10.09 -9.43
C ASP A 68 -18.49 -10.19 -10.97
N PHE A 69 -17.42 -10.65 -11.62
CA PHE A 69 -17.43 -10.92 -13.06
C PHE A 69 -18.24 -12.17 -13.46
N SER A 70 -18.75 -12.95 -12.50
CA SER A 70 -19.57 -14.14 -12.81
C SER A 70 -20.84 -13.80 -13.59
N ARG A 71 -21.29 -12.54 -13.54
CA ARG A 71 -22.46 -12.04 -14.27
C ARG A 71 -22.14 -11.41 -15.62
N CYS A 72 -20.86 -11.22 -15.95
CA CYS A 72 -20.45 -10.71 -17.26
C CYS A 72 -20.43 -11.88 -18.25
N ARG A 73 -21.56 -12.12 -18.93
CA ARG A 73 -21.55 -12.98 -20.13
C ARG A 73 -20.74 -12.26 -21.20
N LEU A 74 -19.59 -12.83 -21.57
CA LEU A 74 -18.92 -12.49 -22.82
C LEU A 74 -19.85 -12.96 -23.94
N SER A 75 -20.59 -12.03 -24.54
CA SER A 75 -21.30 -12.30 -25.78
C SER A 75 -20.25 -12.48 -26.88
N GLU A 76 -20.21 -13.66 -27.49
CA GLU A 76 -19.40 -13.96 -28.68
C GLU A 76 -19.85 -13.15 -29.90
#